data_AF-A0AA42YP10-F1
#
_entry.id   AF-A0AA42YP10-F1
#
_cell.length_a   1.000
_cell.length_b   1.000
_cell.length_c   1.000
_cell.angle_alpha   90.00
_cell.angle_beta   90.00
_cell.angle_gamma   90.00
#
_symmetry.space_group_name_H-M   'P 1'
#
loop_
_entity.id
_entity.type
_entity.pdbx_description
1 polymer ?
#
loop_
_entity_poly.entity_id
_entity_poly.type
_entity_poly.pdbx_seq_one_letter_code
_entity_poly.pdbx_strand_id
1 'polypeptide(L)'
;DGKISCKTCHDLYLQCQESSKRKKMTSLRGAPFKKRTDFCFNCHNKKNYEMQDAHDQIDEKGKIYANKCLYCHVKMPDVKKDEFKDIKLVKNIEAVCQGCHVIGGNHSGNFNHMVKPSDKYLLTMKKMEITFGISMPLDDKGKMSCMTCHNPHEKGIIPVERPAAKGADSKYRHRLPKILCIECHKV
;
A
#
# COMPACT_ATOMS: atom_id res chain seq x y z
N ASP A 1 -35.29 -19.02 9.96
CA ASP A 1 -35.16 -17.94 8.95
C ASP A 1 -33.78 -17.86 8.32
N GLY A 2 -32.70 -18.29 8.99
CA GLY A 2 -31.33 -18.23 8.44
C GLY A 2 -30.77 -16.80 8.24
N LYS A 3 -31.48 -15.77 8.70
CA LYS A 3 -31.12 -14.37 8.52
C LYS A 3 -30.35 -13.84 9.72
N ILE A 4 -29.33 -13.03 9.45
CA ILE A 4 -28.61 -12.26 10.46
C ILE A 4 -29.40 -11.00 10.78
N SER A 5 -29.59 -10.69 12.06
CA SER A 5 -30.26 -9.48 12.55
C SER A 5 -29.45 -8.82 13.65
N CYS A 6 -29.85 -7.63 14.11
CA CYS A 6 -29.20 -6.93 15.21
C CYS A 6 -29.10 -7.81 16.47
N LYS A 7 -30.17 -8.56 16.80
CA LYS A 7 -30.25 -9.46 17.97
C LYS A 7 -29.32 -10.66 17.87
N THR A 8 -28.79 -10.96 16.67
CA THR A 8 -27.84 -12.06 16.46
C THR A 8 -26.46 -11.74 17.06
N CYS A 9 -26.14 -10.45 17.18
CA CYS A 9 -24.84 -9.97 17.65
C CYS A 9 -24.94 -9.08 18.89
N HIS A 10 -26.09 -8.44 19.12
CA HIS A 10 -26.28 -7.47 20.18
C HIS A 10 -27.38 -7.87 21.15
N ASP A 11 -27.07 -7.71 22.44
CA ASP A 11 -28.09 -7.67 23.47
C ASP A 11 -28.69 -6.26 23.51
N LEU A 12 -29.89 -6.12 22.94
CA LEU A 12 -30.59 -4.83 22.86
C LEU A 12 -31.00 -4.31 24.25
N TYR A 13 -31.28 -5.20 25.21
CA TYR A 13 -31.67 -4.80 26.55
C TYR A 13 -30.47 -4.21 27.32
N LEU A 14 -29.30 -4.83 27.22
CA LEU A 14 -28.06 -4.32 27.81
C LEU A 14 -27.62 -2.99 27.17
N GLN A 15 -27.91 -2.77 25.88
CA GLN A 15 -27.62 -1.49 25.21
C GLN A 15 -28.49 -0.33 25.71
N CYS A 16 -29.71 -0.61 26.19
CA CYS A 16 -30.60 0.38 26.77
C CYS A 16 -30.26 0.76 28.22
N GLN A 17 -29.36 0.02 28.90
CA GLN A 17 -28.99 0.33 30.28
C GLN A 17 -28.01 1.49 30.39
N GLU A 18 -28.01 2.16 31.55
CA GLU A 18 -27.07 3.20 31.96
C GLU A 18 -25.61 2.81 31.68
N SER A 19 -24.81 3.76 31.20
CA SER A 19 -23.43 3.53 30.72
C SER A 19 -22.51 2.89 31.77
N SER A 20 -22.71 3.18 33.05
CA SER A 20 -21.97 2.60 34.19
C SER A 20 -22.23 1.11 34.40
N LYS A 21 -23.39 0.58 33.95
CA LYS A 21 -23.76 -0.84 34.00
C LYS A 21 -23.38 -1.60 32.73
N ARG A 22 -23.01 -0.92 31.64
CA ARG A 22 -22.50 -1.51 30.39
C ARG A 22 -21.07 -2.04 30.62
N LYS A 23 -20.90 -3.07 31.45
CA LYS A 23 -19.62 -3.76 31.62
C LYS A 23 -19.18 -4.38 30.29
N LYS A 24 -18.32 -3.68 29.55
CA LYS A 24 -17.37 -4.11 28.48
C LYS A 24 -17.83 -5.07 27.35
N MET A 25 -19.04 -5.63 27.34
CA MET A 25 -19.47 -6.58 26.31
C MET A 25 -20.90 -6.27 25.85
N THR A 26 -21.02 -5.45 24.82
CA THR A 26 -22.28 -5.22 24.08
C THR A 26 -22.47 -6.21 22.93
N SER A 27 -21.61 -7.23 22.85
CA SER A 27 -21.62 -8.24 21.80
C SER A 27 -21.82 -9.64 22.39
N LEU A 28 -22.84 -10.33 21.90
CA LEU A 28 -23.11 -11.75 22.14
C LEU A 28 -22.11 -12.69 21.45
N ARG A 29 -21.12 -12.11 20.76
CA ARG A 29 -20.13 -12.84 19.95
C ARG A 29 -18.70 -12.58 20.39
N GLY A 30 -18.47 -12.11 21.62
CA GLY A 30 -17.15 -12.10 22.23
C GLY A 30 -16.32 -10.83 22.03
N ALA A 31 -16.92 -9.72 21.57
CA ALA A 31 -16.24 -8.43 21.56
C ALA A 31 -15.93 -7.97 23.02
N PRO A 32 -14.86 -7.19 23.26
CA PRO A 32 -14.03 -6.51 22.27
C PRO A 32 -12.97 -7.39 21.63
N PHE A 33 -12.73 -7.19 20.34
CA PHE A 33 -11.65 -7.82 19.60
C PHE A 33 -10.48 -6.84 19.41
N LYS A 34 -9.25 -7.36 19.36
CA LYS A 34 -8.05 -6.53 19.14
C LYS A 34 -8.02 -5.95 17.73
N LYS A 35 -8.43 -6.73 16.73
CA LYS A 35 -8.64 -6.30 15.33
C LYS A 35 -10.04 -6.70 14.87
N ARG A 36 -10.64 -5.91 13.96
CA ARG A 36 -11.96 -6.24 13.38
C ARG A 36 -11.99 -7.63 12.72
N THR A 37 -10.89 -8.06 12.11
CA THR A 37 -10.77 -9.37 11.44
C THR A 37 -10.79 -10.55 12.40
N ASP A 38 -10.44 -10.36 13.68
CA ASP A 38 -10.44 -11.44 14.66
C ASP A 38 -11.85 -12.03 14.84
N PHE A 39 -12.88 -11.18 14.76
CA PHE A 39 -14.27 -11.63 14.74
C PHE A 39 -14.59 -12.52 13.53
N CYS A 40 -14.13 -12.13 12.35
CA CYS A 40 -14.38 -12.85 11.10
C CYS A 40 -13.79 -14.27 11.17
N PHE A 41 -12.64 -14.43 11.80
CA PHE A 41 -11.95 -15.72 11.92
C PHE A 41 -12.54 -16.68 12.96
N ASN A 42 -13.56 -16.25 13.72
CA ASN A 42 -14.37 -17.19 14.50
C ASN A 42 -15.18 -18.15 13.59
N CYS A 43 -15.44 -17.75 12.34
CA CYS A 43 -16.18 -18.56 11.37
C CYS A 43 -15.40 -18.83 10.08
N HIS A 44 -14.48 -17.94 9.70
CA HIS A 44 -13.69 -18.07 8.48
C HIS A 44 -12.31 -18.63 8.77
N ASN A 45 -11.85 -19.61 7.97
CA ASN A 45 -10.50 -20.15 8.12
C ASN A 45 -9.45 -19.06 7.81
N LYS A 46 -8.77 -18.59 8.85
CA LYS A 46 -7.75 -17.55 8.74
C LYS A 46 -6.76 -17.78 7.61
N LYS A 47 -6.27 -19.00 7.39
CA LYS A 47 -5.29 -19.31 6.32
C LYS A 47 -5.82 -19.01 4.92
N ASN A 48 -7.13 -19.14 4.70
CA ASN A 48 -7.78 -18.85 3.41
C ASN A 48 -8.00 -17.35 3.18
N TYR A 49 -7.78 -16.53 4.21
CA TYR A 49 -8.03 -15.08 4.22
C TYR A 49 -6.82 -14.31 4.78
N GLU A 50 -5.67 -14.98 4.95
CA GLU A 50 -4.42 -14.31 5.25
C GLU A 50 -4.09 -13.47 4.03
N MET A 51 -3.99 -12.15 4.23
CA MET A 51 -3.48 -11.25 3.20
C MET A 51 -2.10 -11.75 2.83
N GLN A 52 -2.00 -12.36 1.67
CA GLN A 52 -0.71 -12.68 1.07
C GLN A 52 -0.02 -11.37 0.74
N ASP A 53 1.30 -11.36 0.85
CA ASP A 53 2.06 -10.21 0.39
C ASP A 53 1.74 -10.00 -1.11
N ALA A 54 1.54 -8.74 -1.49
CA ALA A 54 1.34 -8.38 -2.89
C ALA A 54 2.69 -8.11 -3.59
N HIS A 55 3.76 -8.04 -2.81
CA HIS A 55 5.09 -7.64 -3.24
C HIS A 55 6.08 -8.82 -3.38
N ASP A 56 5.68 -10.06 -3.06
CA ASP A 56 6.36 -11.32 -3.41
C ASP A 56 5.78 -11.86 -4.73
N GLN A 57 6.18 -11.21 -5.81
CA GLN A 57 5.61 -11.33 -7.14
C GLN A 57 6.24 -12.46 -7.98
N ILE A 58 7.31 -13.07 -7.49
CA ILE A 58 8.06 -14.14 -8.17
C ILE A 58 8.04 -15.41 -7.31
N ASP A 59 7.93 -16.58 -7.95
CA ASP A 59 8.10 -17.87 -7.28
C ASP A 59 9.57 -18.28 -7.15
N GLU A 60 9.84 -19.37 -6.41
CA GLU A 60 11.20 -19.89 -6.20
C GLU A 60 11.94 -20.27 -7.50
N LYS A 61 11.20 -20.42 -8.62
CA LYS A 61 11.73 -20.78 -9.94
C LYS A 61 11.88 -19.56 -10.86
N GLY A 62 11.59 -18.35 -10.38
CA GLY A 62 11.69 -17.13 -11.17
C GLY A 62 10.44 -16.80 -12.00
N LYS A 63 9.33 -17.53 -11.84
CA LYS A 63 8.09 -17.28 -12.58
C LYS A 63 7.25 -16.21 -11.87
N ILE A 64 6.73 -15.27 -12.65
CA ILE A 64 5.89 -14.17 -12.14
C ILE A 64 4.47 -14.68 -11.81
N TYR A 65 3.97 -14.34 -10.62
CA TYR A 65 2.58 -14.52 -10.23
C TYR A 65 1.67 -13.47 -10.88
N ALA A 66 1.18 -13.77 -12.08
CA ALA A 66 0.36 -12.83 -12.88
C ALA A 66 -0.87 -12.29 -12.13
N ASN A 67 -1.48 -13.10 -11.24
CA ASN A 67 -2.63 -12.68 -10.43
C ASN A 67 -2.27 -11.59 -9.40
N LYS A 68 -1.06 -11.59 -8.85
CA LYS A 68 -0.62 -10.55 -7.89
C LYS A 68 -0.48 -9.18 -8.54
N CYS A 69 -0.12 -9.14 -9.83
CA CYS A 69 -0.08 -7.91 -10.61
C CYS A 69 -1.44 -7.21 -10.64
N LEU A 70 -2.54 -7.98 -10.62
CA LEU A 70 -3.91 -7.49 -10.73
C LEU A 70 -4.44 -6.84 -9.44
N TYR A 71 -3.71 -6.95 -8.32
CA TYR A 71 -4.03 -6.20 -7.11
C TYR A 71 -3.85 -4.68 -7.29
N CYS A 72 -2.86 -4.29 -8.10
CA CYS A 72 -2.53 -2.89 -8.35
C CYS A 72 -2.90 -2.46 -9.78
N HIS A 73 -2.70 -3.34 -10.76
CA HIS A 73 -2.87 -3.02 -12.18
C HIS A 73 -4.16 -3.60 -12.76
N VAL A 74 -4.74 -2.90 -13.73
CA VAL A 74 -5.94 -3.40 -14.46
C VAL A 74 -5.62 -4.67 -15.24
N LYS A 75 -4.38 -4.78 -15.75
CA LYS A 75 -3.82 -5.96 -16.42
C LYS A 75 -2.34 -6.06 -16.05
N MET A 76 -1.76 -7.26 -16.16
CA MET A 76 -0.32 -7.43 -16.00
C MET A 76 0.42 -6.66 -17.10
N PRO A 77 1.30 -5.70 -16.75
CA PRO A 77 2.12 -4.99 -17.73
C PRO A 77 3.18 -5.89 -18.37
N ASP A 78 3.54 -5.61 -19.62
CA ASP A 78 4.76 -6.15 -20.23
C ASP A 78 5.97 -5.37 -19.67
N VAL A 79 6.65 -5.98 -18.71
CA VAL A 79 7.78 -5.37 -17.98
C VAL A 79 8.95 -4.95 -18.88
N LYS A 80 9.02 -5.47 -20.12
CA LYS A 80 10.07 -5.13 -21.08
C LYS A 80 9.66 -4.01 -22.02
N LYS A 81 8.36 -3.84 -22.28
CA LYS A 81 7.85 -2.93 -23.32
C LYS A 81 7.06 -1.76 -22.78
N ASP A 82 6.22 -2.00 -21.78
CA ASP A 82 5.32 -0.97 -21.27
C ASP A 82 6.13 0.12 -20.55
N GLU A 83 5.71 1.36 -20.77
CA GLU A 83 6.18 2.54 -20.05
C GLU A 83 5.11 3.02 -19.07
N PHE A 84 5.47 3.95 -18.18
CA PHE A 84 4.57 4.47 -17.16
C PHE A 84 3.22 4.96 -17.71
N LYS A 85 3.21 5.56 -18.91
CA LYS A 85 2.00 6.04 -19.60
C LYS A 85 1.05 4.92 -20.03
N ASP A 86 1.56 3.71 -20.23
CA ASP A 86 0.80 2.54 -20.67
C ASP A 86 0.20 1.77 -19.49
N ILE A 87 0.68 2.08 -18.28
CA ILE A 87 0.26 1.44 -17.04
C ILE A 87 -1.05 2.03 -16.54
N LYS A 88 -2.04 1.15 -16.31
CA LYS A 88 -3.30 1.51 -15.66
C LYS A 88 -3.43 0.82 -14.32
N LEU A 89 -3.72 1.60 -13.29
CA LEU A 89 -4.00 1.09 -11.95
C LEU A 89 -5.49 0.84 -11.76
N VAL A 90 -5.84 -0.12 -10.91
CA VAL A 90 -7.25 -0.47 -10.61
C VAL A 90 -8.00 0.66 -9.91
N LYS A 91 -7.27 1.54 -9.22
CA LYS A 91 -7.74 2.75 -8.54
C LYS A 91 -6.64 3.81 -8.64
N ASN A 92 -6.91 5.02 -8.12
CA ASN A 92 -5.84 6.00 -7.93
C ASN A 92 -4.73 5.44 -7.02
N ILE A 93 -3.51 5.93 -7.21
CA ILE A 93 -2.30 5.37 -6.57
C ILE A 93 -2.41 5.32 -5.03
N GLU A 94 -2.98 6.35 -4.41
CA GLU A 94 -3.15 6.40 -2.95
C GLU A 94 -4.08 5.30 -2.47
N ALA A 95 -5.24 5.14 -3.12
CA ALA A 95 -6.23 4.13 -2.77
C ALA A 95 -5.73 2.70 -2.99
N VAL A 96 -4.86 2.47 -3.98
CA VAL A 96 -4.21 1.16 -4.19
C VAL A 96 -3.33 0.81 -2.99
N CYS A 97 -2.43 1.71 -2.58
CA CYS A 97 -1.52 1.47 -1.48
C CYS A 97 -2.26 1.37 -0.13
N GLN A 98 -3.17 2.32 0.13
CA GLN A 98 -3.93 2.40 1.39
C GLN A 98 -4.95 1.28 1.57
N GLY A 99 -5.27 0.54 0.51
CA GLY A 99 -6.07 -0.67 0.61
C GLY A 99 -5.48 -1.71 1.57
N CYS A 100 -4.14 -1.75 1.68
CA CYS A 100 -3.43 -2.63 2.62
C CYS A 100 -2.62 -1.86 3.67
N HIS A 101 -2.05 -0.70 3.32
CA HIS A 101 -1.19 0.08 4.21
C HIS A 101 -1.98 1.13 4.98
N VAL A 102 -2.13 0.94 6.29
CA VAL A 102 -2.67 1.98 7.18
C VAL A 102 -1.55 2.98 7.49
N ILE A 103 -1.51 4.06 6.73
CA ILE A 103 -0.55 5.15 6.92
C ILE A 103 -1.23 6.21 7.79
N GLY A 104 -0.81 6.28 9.07
CA GLY A 104 -1.29 7.31 9.99
C GLY A 104 -0.46 8.59 9.90
N GLY A 105 -1.11 9.75 9.97
CA GLY A 105 -0.45 11.06 9.97
C GLY A 105 0.16 11.47 8.63
N ASN A 106 1.09 12.42 8.66
CA ASN A 106 1.72 12.97 7.46
C ASN A 106 3.00 12.17 7.10
N HIS A 107 2.92 11.30 6.11
CA HIS A 107 4.04 10.45 5.71
C HIS A 107 5.23 11.24 5.15
N SER A 108 6.44 10.87 5.58
CA SER A 108 7.72 11.61 5.53
C SER A 108 7.73 12.87 6.40
N GLY A 109 8.39 12.78 7.57
CA GLY A 109 8.68 13.93 8.44
C GLY A 109 7.47 14.63 9.06
N ASN A 110 6.28 14.02 9.02
CA ASN A 110 5.02 14.64 9.42
C ASN A 110 4.58 15.84 8.54
N PHE A 111 4.99 15.86 7.27
CA PHE A 111 4.50 16.82 6.25
C PHE A 111 3.78 16.14 5.09
N ASN A 112 2.81 16.82 4.47
CA ASN A 112 2.14 16.31 3.27
C ASN A 112 3.06 16.43 2.06
N HIS A 113 3.61 15.29 1.63
CA HIS A 113 4.44 15.20 0.42
C HIS A 113 3.65 14.82 -0.83
N MET A 114 2.34 14.51 -0.74
CA MET A 114 1.52 14.12 -1.89
C MET A 114 1.00 15.34 -2.67
N VAL A 115 1.92 16.22 -3.04
CA VAL A 115 1.67 17.51 -3.67
C VAL A 115 2.46 17.62 -4.97
N LYS A 116 2.12 18.60 -5.80
CA LYS A 116 2.90 18.94 -6.99
C LYS A 116 4.21 19.60 -6.55
N PRO A 117 5.39 19.05 -6.89
CA PRO A 117 6.66 19.71 -6.58
C PRO A 117 6.76 21.07 -7.29
N SER A 118 7.45 22.02 -6.67
CA SER A 118 7.81 23.27 -7.37
C SER A 118 8.87 23.01 -8.44
N ASP A 119 9.04 23.95 -9.37
CA ASP A 119 10.04 23.81 -10.45
C ASP A 119 11.45 23.59 -9.93
N LYS A 120 11.82 24.26 -8.81
CA LYS A 120 13.09 24.04 -8.10
C LYS A 120 13.27 22.57 -7.71
N TYR A 121 12.23 21.95 -7.12
CA TYR A 121 12.29 20.54 -6.73
C TYR A 121 12.16 19.57 -7.90
N LEU A 122 11.42 19.91 -8.97
CA LEU A 122 11.40 19.10 -10.20
C LEU A 122 12.79 19.00 -10.82
N LEU A 123 13.56 20.10 -10.81
CA LEU A 123 14.96 20.09 -11.26
C LEU A 123 15.85 19.23 -10.36
N THR A 124 15.69 19.32 -9.02
CA THR A 124 16.40 18.45 -8.07
C THR A 124 16.07 16.99 -8.32
N MET A 125 14.79 16.65 -8.52
CA MET A 125 14.34 15.30 -8.83
C MET A 125 15.01 14.76 -10.09
N LYS A 126 15.00 15.52 -11.20
CA LYS A 126 15.67 15.12 -12.45
C LYS A 126 17.17 14.90 -12.26
N LYS A 127 17.85 15.78 -11.50
CA LYS A 127 19.28 15.61 -11.18
C LYS A 127 19.54 14.31 -10.43
N MET A 128 18.67 13.97 -9.49
CA MET A 128 18.78 12.73 -8.71
C MET A 128 18.51 11.49 -9.57
N GLU A 129 17.51 11.53 -10.46
CA GLU A 129 17.25 10.43 -11.41
C GLU A 129 18.49 10.12 -12.26
N ILE A 130 19.15 11.16 -12.77
CA ILE A 130 20.40 11.03 -13.54
C ILE A 130 21.55 10.52 -12.66
N THR A 131 21.77 11.17 -11.50
CA THR A 131 22.93 10.90 -10.62
C THR A 131 22.90 9.49 -10.06
N PHE A 132 21.72 9.00 -9.68
CA PHE A 132 21.56 7.69 -9.04
C PHE A 132 21.06 6.61 -10.00
N GLY A 133 20.75 6.96 -11.26
CA GLY A 133 20.17 6.04 -12.24
C GLY A 133 18.85 5.45 -11.75
N ILE A 134 17.99 6.28 -11.15
CA ILE A 134 16.68 5.90 -10.60
C ILE A 134 15.56 6.58 -11.37
N SER A 135 14.33 6.10 -11.20
CA SER A 135 13.11 6.79 -11.65
C SER A 135 12.29 7.24 -10.46
N MET A 136 11.83 8.49 -10.44
CA MET A 136 10.96 9.05 -9.41
C MET A 136 9.65 9.52 -10.05
N PRO A 137 8.73 8.58 -10.35
CA PRO A 137 7.52 8.89 -11.09
C PRO A 137 6.59 9.80 -10.27
N LEU A 138 5.94 10.73 -10.96
CA LEU A 138 4.80 11.50 -10.46
C LEU A 138 3.51 10.80 -10.90
N ASP A 139 2.39 11.10 -10.23
CA ASP A 139 1.08 10.64 -10.67
C ASP A 139 0.62 11.33 -11.97
N ASP A 140 -0.57 10.96 -12.44
CA ASP A 140 -1.21 11.50 -13.65
C ASP A 140 -1.48 13.01 -13.57
N LYS A 141 -1.49 13.59 -12.37
CA LYS A 141 -1.67 15.02 -12.09
C LYS A 141 -0.34 15.74 -11.83
N GLY A 142 0.79 15.05 -11.96
CA GLY A 142 2.12 15.59 -11.70
C GLY A 142 2.40 15.81 -10.21
N LYS A 143 1.68 15.13 -9.31
CA LYS A 143 1.95 15.13 -7.87
C LYS A 143 2.85 13.97 -7.49
N MET A 144 3.60 14.16 -6.41
CA MET A 144 4.29 13.05 -5.79
C MET A 144 3.27 12.08 -5.19
N SER A 145 3.66 10.81 -5.14
CA SER A 145 2.87 9.72 -4.58
C SER A 145 3.78 8.73 -3.86
N CYS A 146 3.21 7.68 -3.27
CA CYS A 146 3.97 6.61 -2.61
C CYS A 146 5.07 6.04 -3.53
N MET A 147 4.76 5.85 -4.82
CA MET A 147 5.69 5.25 -5.80
C MET A 147 6.82 6.17 -6.24
N THR A 148 6.74 7.48 -5.95
CA THR A 148 7.83 8.43 -6.21
C THR A 148 9.06 8.03 -5.38
N CYS A 149 8.84 7.61 -4.13
CA CYS A 149 9.89 7.25 -3.19
C CYS A 149 10.07 5.73 -3.05
N HIS A 150 8.99 4.95 -3.14
CA HIS A 150 8.98 3.51 -2.93
C HIS A 150 8.88 2.73 -4.26
N ASN A 151 9.57 1.62 -4.35
CA ASN A 151 9.44 0.65 -5.43
C ASN A 151 8.69 -0.60 -4.92
N PRO A 152 7.38 -0.74 -5.19
CA PRO A 152 6.60 -1.86 -4.66
C PRO A 152 6.98 -3.20 -5.30
N HIS A 153 7.75 -3.20 -6.39
CA HIS A 153 8.07 -4.44 -7.09
C HIS A 153 9.16 -5.26 -6.40
N GLU A 154 9.02 -6.58 -6.49
CA GLU A 154 10.10 -7.52 -6.14
C GLU A 154 11.29 -7.35 -7.09
N LYS A 155 12.51 -7.58 -6.59
CA LYS A 155 13.72 -7.54 -7.41
C LYS A 155 13.64 -8.62 -8.48
N GLY A 156 13.83 -8.21 -9.74
CA GLY A 156 13.77 -9.10 -10.90
C GLY A 156 12.49 -8.98 -11.72
N ILE A 157 11.44 -8.32 -11.21
CA ILE A 157 10.22 -8.03 -12.00
C ILE A 157 10.52 -7.03 -13.11
N ILE A 158 11.12 -5.90 -12.75
CA ILE A 158 11.58 -4.90 -13.73
C ILE A 158 13.03 -5.24 -14.09
N PRO A 159 13.41 -5.27 -15.38
CA PRO A 159 14.80 -5.49 -15.80
C PRO A 159 15.76 -4.55 -15.08
N VAL A 160 16.86 -5.08 -14.56
CA VAL A 160 17.76 -4.39 -13.61
C VAL A 160 18.46 -3.16 -14.20
N GLU A 161 18.51 -3.10 -15.52
CA GLU A 161 19.06 -2.02 -16.34
C GLU A 161 18.13 -0.81 -16.39
N ARG A 162 16.82 -1.01 -16.14
CA ARG A 162 15.85 0.09 -16.14
C ARG A 162 15.93 0.85 -14.80
N PRO A 163 15.96 2.19 -14.81
CA PRO A 163 15.98 3.00 -13.58
C PRO A 163 14.83 2.70 -12.61
N ALA A 164 13.68 2.27 -13.14
CA ALA A 164 12.51 1.89 -12.35
C ALA A 164 12.71 0.64 -11.48
N ALA A 165 13.71 -0.21 -11.77
CA ALA A 165 14.04 -1.40 -10.97
C ALA A 165 14.75 -1.06 -9.66
N LYS A 166 15.36 0.13 -9.54
CA LYS A 166 16.10 0.52 -8.33
C LYS A 166 15.18 0.64 -7.12
N GLY A 167 15.70 0.23 -5.97
CA GLY A 167 14.97 0.18 -4.71
C GLY A 167 14.10 -1.05 -4.49
N ALA A 168 13.99 -1.95 -5.49
CA ALA A 168 13.32 -3.24 -5.28
C ALA A 168 14.02 -4.01 -4.15
N ASP A 169 13.23 -4.46 -3.18
CA ASP A 169 13.64 -5.16 -1.95
C ASP A 169 14.68 -4.42 -1.08
N SER A 170 14.89 -3.12 -1.30
CA SER A 170 15.71 -2.30 -0.38
C SER A 170 14.99 -2.15 0.97
N LYS A 171 15.71 -1.68 1.99
CA LYS A 171 15.09 -1.36 3.28
C LYS A 171 14.00 -0.30 3.06
N TYR A 172 12.76 -0.65 3.39
CA TYR A 172 11.54 0.12 3.12
C TYR A 172 11.21 0.32 1.64
N ARG A 173 11.85 -0.42 0.73
CA ARG A 173 11.69 -0.32 -0.73
C ARG A 173 12.00 1.07 -1.29
N HIS A 174 12.83 1.88 -0.61
CA HIS A 174 13.23 3.19 -1.11
C HIS A 174 14.05 3.07 -2.39
N ARG A 175 13.75 3.94 -3.37
CA ARG A 175 14.48 4.03 -4.65
C ARG A 175 15.89 4.60 -4.48
N LEU A 176 16.05 5.55 -3.56
CA LEU A 176 17.33 6.17 -3.29
C LEU A 176 18.20 5.32 -2.36
N PRO A 177 19.49 5.16 -2.66
CA PRO A 177 20.43 4.45 -1.80
C PRO A 177 20.95 5.30 -0.63
N LYS A 178 20.80 6.63 -0.68
CA LYS A 178 21.21 7.58 0.36
C LYS A 178 20.00 8.05 1.20
N ILE A 179 20.25 8.93 2.17
CA ILE A 179 19.20 9.53 3.00
C ILE A 179 18.27 10.39 2.10
N LEU A 180 17.08 9.84 1.79
CA LEU A 180 16.07 10.42 0.90
C LEU A 180 15.79 11.89 1.20
N CYS A 181 15.55 12.21 2.48
CA CYS A 181 15.22 13.57 2.91
C CYS A 181 16.33 14.57 2.55
N ILE A 182 17.58 14.18 2.77
CA ILE A 182 18.74 15.03 2.53
C ILE A 182 18.93 15.24 1.04
N GLU A 183 18.83 14.19 0.22
CA GLU A 183 19.03 14.36 -1.22
C GLU A 183 17.89 15.18 -1.87
N CYS A 184 16.66 15.05 -1.39
CA CYS A 184 15.54 15.86 -1.89
C CYS A 184 15.56 17.32 -1.40
N HIS A 185 15.97 17.56 -0.15
CA HIS A 185 15.94 18.90 0.49
C HIS A 185 17.31 19.57 0.61
N LYS A 186 18.37 19.00 0.01
CA LYS A 186 19.63 19.70 -0.25
C LYS A 186 19.37 20.76 -1.32
N VAL A 187 19.05 21.98 -0.90
CA VAL A 187 18.70 23.07 -1.81
C VAL A 187 19.23 24.42 -1.38
#